data_AF-A0A7C5M5B4-F1
#
_entry.id   AF-A0A7C5M5B4-F1
#
_cell.length_a   1.000
_cell.length_b   1.000
_cell.length_c   1.000
_cell.angle_alpha   90.00
_cell.angle_beta   90.00
_cell.angle_gamma   90.00
#
_symmetry.space_group_name_H-M   'P 1'
#
loop_
_entity.id
_entity.type
_entity.pdbx_description
1 polymer ?
#
loop_
_entity_poly.entity_id
_entity_poly.type
_entity_poly.pdbx_seq_one_letter_code
_entity_poly.pdbx_strand_id
1 'polypeptide(L)'
;RLAAAEENLRAMRAQLQEAQQKRAAVEVELVKRQAEMKYLDETSRKELGEPLAAAAQGQQTVPDEMELAELEGRYEELKSRIEALGPVNPQALEEYQEAQQRYDFLNAQRQDLLDSIRDTEKAIHEIDVETRRRFTEAFQSINAHFREMFRTLFGGGSAEMRLTDETNVAESGIDIVASPPGKRLQNVLLLSGGEKALAALALLMAVFKYQPSPLCVLDEVDAPLDEPNIARLMKLVREMSAQTQFIIMTHAKRTMEAAEVLYGVTMQEPGVSKIVSVRMKPNGMPPPPAEPVAAALPA
;
A
#
# COMPACT_ATOMS: atom_id res chain seq x y z
N ARG A 1 72.01 -54.61 -97.58
CA ARG A 1 72.29 -53.48 -96.66
C ARG A 1 71.05 -52.64 -96.36
N LEU A 2 70.13 -52.40 -97.31
CA LEU A 2 68.87 -51.68 -97.07
C LEU A 2 67.85 -52.43 -96.17
N ALA A 3 67.66 -53.75 -96.36
CA ALA A 3 66.67 -54.52 -95.58
C ALA A 3 66.95 -54.55 -94.06
N ALA A 4 68.22 -54.70 -93.64
CA ALA A 4 68.61 -54.67 -92.24
C ALA A 4 68.45 -53.27 -91.59
N ALA A 5 68.57 -52.21 -92.39
CA ALA A 5 68.32 -50.84 -91.92
C ALA A 5 66.81 -50.57 -91.75
N GLU A 6 65.96 -51.12 -92.61
CA GLU A 6 64.50 -51.04 -92.47
C GLU A 6 63.97 -51.80 -91.25
N GLU A 7 64.55 -52.96 -90.95
CA GLU A 7 64.18 -53.78 -89.78
C GLU A 7 64.59 -53.09 -88.47
N ASN A 8 65.79 -52.49 -88.41
CA ASN A 8 66.21 -51.64 -87.30
C ASN A 8 65.33 -50.39 -87.15
N LEU A 9 64.92 -49.75 -88.25
CA LEU A 9 64.01 -48.61 -88.23
C LEU A 9 62.62 -48.99 -87.69
N ARG A 10 62.12 -50.19 -88.02
CA ARG A 10 60.87 -50.72 -87.46
C ARG A 10 60.97 -51.00 -85.96
N ALA A 11 62.07 -51.61 -85.51
CA ALA A 11 62.32 -51.87 -84.09
C ALA A 11 62.42 -50.57 -83.28
N MET A 12 63.15 -49.56 -83.78
CA MET A 12 63.24 -48.24 -83.14
C MET A 12 61.90 -47.49 -83.13
N ARG A 13 61.08 -47.62 -84.19
CA ARG A 13 59.71 -47.07 -84.20
C ARG A 13 58.80 -47.74 -83.17
N ALA A 14 58.90 -49.06 -83.00
CA ALA A 14 58.15 -49.79 -81.98
C ALA A 14 58.57 -49.38 -80.56
N GLN A 15 59.88 -49.26 -80.30
CA GLN A 15 60.40 -48.77 -79.01
C GLN A 15 59.98 -47.32 -78.73
N LEU A 16 60.00 -46.45 -79.74
CA LEU A 16 59.53 -45.07 -79.63
C LEU A 16 58.04 -45.02 -79.28
N GLN A 17 57.23 -45.86 -79.92
CA GLN A 17 55.79 -45.94 -79.68
C GLN A 17 55.48 -46.47 -78.26
N GLU A 18 56.21 -47.49 -77.79
CA GLU A 18 56.09 -48.00 -76.42
C GLU A 18 56.50 -46.94 -75.37
N ALA A 19 57.61 -46.23 -75.61
CA ALA A 19 58.05 -45.13 -74.75
C ALA A 19 57.03 -43.98 -74.72
N GLN A 20 56.42 -43.65 -75.86
CA GLN A 20 55.35 -42.64 -75.94
C GLN A 20 54.10 -43.07 -75.17
N GLN A 21 53.71 -44.35 -75.25
CA GLN A 21 52.59 -44.88 -74.47
C GLN A 21 52.86 -44.85 -72.96
N LYS A 22 54.07 -45.26 -72.54
CA LYS A 22 54.49 -45.16 -71.12
C LYS A 22 54.49 -43.71 -70.64
N ARG A 23 54.98 -42.77 -71.46
CA ARG A 23 54.97 -41.34 -71.12
C ARG A 23 53.56 -40.81 -70.95
N ALA A 24 52.66 -41.16 -71.88
CA ALA A 24 51.26 -40.76 -71.79
C ALA A 24 50.58 -41.33 -70.53
N ALA A 25 50.85 -42.59 -70.18
CA ALA A 25 50.32 -43.20 -68.95
C ALA A 25 50.81 -42.47 -67.68
N VAL A 26 52.11 -42.17 -67.60
CA VAL A 26 52.68 -41.42 -66.47
C VAL A 26 52.16 -39.99 -66.40
N GLU A 27 51.93 -39.35 -67.55
CA GLU A 27 51.38 -37.99 -67.62
C GLU A 27 49.93 -37.94 -67.13
N VAL A 28 49.11 -38.92 -67.48
CA VAL A 28 47.75 -39.07 -66.92
C VAL A 28 47.80 -39.31 -65.41
N GLU A 29 48.69 -40.17 -64.93
CA GLU A 29 48.84 -40.44 -63.50
C GLU A 29 49.29 -39.19 -62.73
N LEU A 30 50.23 -38.42 -63.29
CA LEU A 30 50.70 -37.17 -62.70
C LEU A 30 49.56 -36.15 -62.57
N VAL A 31 48.75 -35.97 -63.62
CA VAL A 31 47.59 -35.07 -63.59
C VAL A 31 46.59 -35.51 -62.53
N LYS A 32 46.34 -36.82 -62.42
CA LYS A 32 45.45 -37.38 -61.39
C LYS A 32 45.97 -37.07 -59.98
N ARG A 33 47.26 -37.32 -59.71
CA ARG A 33 47.88 -37.03 -58.41
C ARG A 33 47.88 -35.54 -58.08
N GLN A 34 48.11 -34.68 -59.07
CA GLN A 34 48.01 -33.23 -58.88
C GLN A 34 46.60 -32.78 -58.53
N ALA A 35 45.57 -33.38 -59.13
CA ALA A 35 44.18 -33.10 -58.79
C ALA A 35 43.84 -33.56 -57.36
N GLU A 36 44.27 -34.76 -56.97
CA GLU A 36 44.11 -35.29 -55.59
C GLU A 36 44.79 -34.38 -54.56
N MET A 37 46.03 -33.94 -54.82
CA MET A 37 46.75 -33.01 -53.94
C MET A 37 46.05 -31.67 -53.77
N LYS A 38 45.49 -31.12 -54.86
CA LYS A 38 44.71 -29.87 -54.80
C LYS A 38 43.44 -30.04 -53.98
N TYR A 39 42.71 -31.13 -54.20
CA TYR A 39 41.51 -31.44 -53.44
C TYR A 39 41.82 -31.59 -51.94
N LEU A 40 42.90 -32.29 -51.59
CA LEU A 40 43.35 -32.43 -50.21
C LEU A 40 43.74 -31.09 -49.57
N ASP A 41 44.43 -30.21 -50.30
CA ASP A 41 44.76 -28.86 -49.79
C ASP A 41 43.51 -28.00 -49.58
N GLU A 42 42.55 -28.05 -50.50
CA GLU A 42 41.28 -27.34 -50.36
C GLU A 42 40.46 -27.85 -49.16
N THR A 43 40.40 -29.16 -48.95
CA THR A 43 39.72 -29.76 -47.80
C THR A 43 40.43 -29.42 -46.50
N SER A 44 41.76 -29.53 -46.43
CA SER A 44 42.56 -29.13 -45.27
C SER A 44 42.28 -27.68 -44.87
N ARG A 45 42.24 -26.77 -45.84
CA ARG A 45 41.94 -25.35 -45.56
C ARG A 45 40.52 -25.12 -45.05
N LYS A 46 39.54 -25.88 -45.55
CA LYS A 46 38.14 -25.74 -45.13
C LYS A 46 37.90 -26.32 -43.74
N GLU A 47 38.45 -27.49 -43.45
CA GLU A 47 38.16 -28.23 -42.22
C GLU A 47 39.12 -27.89 -41.08
N LEU A 48 40.41 -27.69 -41.39
CA LEU A 48 41.46 -27.46 -40.39
C LEU A 48 41.94 -26.00 -40.35
N GLY A 49 41.59 -25.17 -41.34
CA GLY A 49 42.01 -23.77 -41.41
C GLY A 49 43.47 -23.56 -41.82
N GLU A 50 44.20 -24.63 -42.20
CA GLU A 50 45.63 -24.62 -42.52
C GLU A 50 45.94 -25.32 -43.86
N PRO A 51 47.03 -24.94 -44.57
CA PRO A 51 47.44 -25.60 -45.80
C PRO A 51 47.99 -27.02 -45.53
N LEU A 52 47.81 -27.93 -46.49
CA LEU A 52 48.21 -29.33 -46.38
C LEU A 52 49.69 -29.51 -46.02
N ALA A 53 50.54 -28.62 -46.55
CA ALA A 53 51.97 -28.64 -46.29
C ALA A 53 52.32 -28.34 -44.82
N ALA A 54 51.51 -27.55 -44.10
CA ALA A 54 51.70 -27.27 -42.69
C ALA A 54 51.20 -28.45 -41.83
N ALA A 55 50.03 -29.00 -42.19
CA ALA A 55 49.48 -30.19 -41.53
C ALA A 55 50.42 -31.41 -41.63
N ALA A 56 51.06 -31.60 -42.79
CA ALA A 56 51.99 -32.70 -43.04
C ALA A 56 53.34 -32.56 -42.31
N GLN A 57 53.74 -31.35 -41.88
CA GLN A 57 55.02 -31.12 -41.19
C GLN A 57 55.05 -31.66 -39.76
N GLY A 58 53.87 -31.92 -39.16
CA GLY A 58 53.75 -32.41 -37.78
C GLY A 58 53.64 -33.93 -37.59
N GLN A 59 53.48 -34.70 -38.67
CA GLN A 59 53.22 -36.15 -38.59
C GLN A 59 54.48 -36.97 -38.83
N GLN A 60 55.04 -37.53 -37.75
CA GLN A 60 56.22 -38.41 -37.80
C GLN A 60 55.87 -39.89 -38.05
N THR A 61 54.59 -40.27 -37.91
CA THR A 61 54.10 -41.64 -38.07
C THR A 61 52.75 -41.64 -38.76
N VAL A 62 52.65 -42.33 -39.89
CA VAL A 62 51.37 -42.64 -40.54
C VAL A 62 50.70 -43.72 -39.70
N PRO A 63 49.52 -43.46 -39.10
CA PRO A 63 48.80 -44.46 -38.31
C PRO A 63 48.52 -45.71 -39.12
N ASP A 64 48.47 -46.87 -38.47
CA ASP A 64 48.06 -48.11 -39.14
C ASP A 64 46.59 -48.03 -39.54
N GLU A 65 46.16 -48.83 -40.52
CA GLU A 65 44.83 -48.73 -41.15
C GLU A 65 43.69 -48.89 -40.12
N MET A 66 43.92 -49.66 -39.06
CA MET A 66 42.99 -49.84 -37.94
C MET A 66 42.90 -48.62 -37.02
N GLU A 67 44.03 -47.94 -36.75
CA GLU A 67 44.06 -46.72 -35.92
C GLU A 67 43.41 -45.54 -36.66
N LEU A 68 43.57 -45.48 -37.99
CA LEU A 68 42.94 -44.47 -38.82
C LEU A 68 41.40 -44.59 -38.79
N ALA A 69 40.88 -45.82 -38.87
CA ALA A 69 39.45 -46.09 -38.81
C ALA A 69 38.82 -45.71 -37.45
N GLU A 70 39.54 -45.94 -36.34
CA GLU A 70 39.07 -45.50 -35.01
C GLU A 70 39.05 -43.98 -34.87
N LEU A 71 40.05 -43.29 -35.43
CA LEU A 71 40.12 -41.82 -35.42
C LEU A 71 39.03 -41.19 -36.28
N GLU A 72 38.74 -41.75 -37.46
CA GLU A 72 37.61 -41.33 -38.31
C GLU A 72 36.26 -41.52 -37.61
N GLY A 73 36.06 -42.66 -36.95
CA GLY A 73 34.85 -42.90 -36.16
C GLY A 73 34.65 -41.87 -35.05
N ARG A 74 35.72 -41.52 -34.33
CA ARG A 74 35.70 -40.47 -33.30
C ARG A 74 35.46 -39.08 -33.88
N TYR A 75 36.03 -38.78 -35.04
CA TYR A 75 35.83 -37.51 -35.73
C TYR A 75 34.36 -37.34 -36.14
N GLU A 76 33.76 -38.34 -36.78
CA GLU A 76 32.35 -38.31 -37.16
C GLU A 76 31.41 -38.24 -35.95
N GLU A 77 31.73 -38.95 -34.85
CA GLU A 77 30.97 -38.82 -33.60
C GLU A 77 31.03 -37.39 -33.03
N LEU A 78 32.23 -36.81 -32.94
CA LEU A 78 32.41 -35.45 -32.43
C LEU A 78 31.74 -34.41 -33.33
N LYS A 79 31.87 -34.56 -34.65
CA LYS A 79 31.24 -33.69 -35.63
C LYS A 79 29.72 -33.75 -35.52
N SER A 80 29.15 -34.95 -35.44
CA SER A 80 27.72 -35.16 -35.22
C SER A 80 27.24 -34.53 -33.91
N ARG A 81 28.01 -34.66 -32.82
CA ARG A 81 27.68 -34.02 -31.53
C ARG A 81 27.73 -32.49 -31.60
N ILE A 82 28.66 -31.92 -32.36
CA ILE A 82 28.75 -30.47 -32.58
C ILE A 82 27.58 -29.98 -33.44
N GLU A 83 27.24 -30.68 -34.51
CA GLU A 83 26.08 -30.36 -35.36
C GLU A 83 24.75 -30.47 -34.59
N ALA A 84 24.64 -31.44 -33.67
CA ALA A 84 23.48 -31.63 -32.82
C ALA A 84 23.24 -30.49 -31.80
N LEU A 85 24.27 -29.71 -31.44
CA LEU A 85 24.12 -28.53 -30.58
C LEU A 85 23.34 -27.40 -31.28
N GLY A 86 23.22 -27.46 -32.61
CA GLY A 86 22.54 -26.46 -33.41
C GLY A 86 23.34 -25.16 -33.54
N PRO A 87 22.75 -24.14 -34.20
CA PRO A 87 23.42 -22.86 -34.40
C PRO A 87 23.61 -22.13 -33.07
N VAL A 88 24.84 -21.67 -32.81
CA VAL A 88 25.15 -20.81 -31.65
C VAL A 88 24.42 -19.48 -31.82
N ASN A 89 23.59 -19.09 -30.85
CA ASN A 89 22.96 -17.78 -30.83
C ASN A 89 23.96 -16.72 -30.34
N PRO A 90 24.47 -15.82 -31.20
CA PRO A 90 25.43 -14.80 -30.78
C PRO A 90 24.81 -13.75 -29.84
N GLN A 91 23.48 -13.59 -29.84
CA GLN A 91 22.76 -12.61 -29.01
C GLN A 91 22.40 -13.14 -27.62
N ALA A 92 22.61 -14.43 -27.34
CA ALA A 92 22.18 -15.05 -26.08
C ALA A 92 22.81 -14.40 -24.85
N LEU A 93 24.06 -13.92 -24.95
CA LEU A 93 24.73 -13.23 -23.85
C LEU A 93 24.11 -11.86 -23.56
N GLU A 94 23.76 -11.11 -24.61
CA GLU A 94 23.11 -9.79 -24.49
C GLU A 94 21.70 -9.94 -23.93
N GLU A 95 20.91 -10.89 -24.46
CA GLU A 95 19.56 -11.20 -23.97
C GLU A 95 19.56 -11.62 -22.49
N TYR A 96 20.54 -12.45 -22.10
CA TYR A 96 20.71 -12.84 -20.69
C TYR A 96 20.99 -11.63 -19.81
N GLN A 97 21.90 -10.74 -20.23
CA GLN A 97 22.25 -9.54 -19.46
C GLN A 97 21.05 -8.59 -19.31
N GLU A 98 20.28 -8.36 -20.38
CA GLU A 98 19.06 -7.54 -20.33
C GLU A 98 17.99 -8.16 -19.41
N ALA A 99 17.76 -9.47 -19.53
CA ALA A 99 16.82 -10.19 -18.70
C ALA A 99 17.23 -10.16 -17.21
N GLN A 100 18.52 -10.31 -16.93
CA GLN A 100 19.08 -10.25 -15.59
C GLN A 100 18.91 -8.85 -14.97
N GLN A 101 19.22 -7.78 -15.72
CA GLN A 101 19.01 -6.40 -15.25
C GLN A 101 17.54 -6.12 -14.95
N ARG A 102 16.63 -6.58 -15.82
CA ARG A 102 15.19 -6.42 -15.61
C ARG A 102 14.71 -7.22 -14.41
N TYR A 103 15.22 -8.43 -14.21
CA TYR A 103 14.92 -9.28 -13.07
C TYR A 103 15.35 -8.61 -11.76
N ASP A 104 16.58 -8.10 -11.70
CA ASP A 104 17.13 -7.45 -10.51
C ASP A 104 16.35 -6.17 -10.15
N PHE A 105 16.00 -5.36 -11.16
CA PHE A 105 15.16 -4.18 -10.98
C PHE A 105 13.77 -4.52 -10.42
N LEU A 106 13.07 -5.49 -11.03
CA LEU A 106 11.73 -5.88 -10.59
C LEU A 106 11.75 -6.53 -9.20
N ASN A 107 12.79 -7.27 -8.87
CA ASN A 107 12.95 -7.85 -7.54
C ASN A 107 13.18 -6.78 -6.46
N ALA A 108 13.99 -5.75 -6.76
CA ALA A 108 14.17 -4.62 -5.86
C ALA A 108 12.83 -3.91 -5.61
N GLN A 109 12.08 -3.58 -6.67
CA GLN A 109 10.75 -2.97 -6.53
C GLN A 109 9.76 -3.85 -5.76
N ARG A 110 9.79 -5.17 -6.00
CA ARG A 110 8.95 -6.11 -5.25
C ARG A 110 9.29 -6.09 -3.76
N GLN A 111 10.58 -6.05 -3.43
CA GLN A 111 11.03 -6.02 -2.04
C GLN A 111 10.59 -4.71 -1.37
N ASP A 112 10.77 -3.57 -2.03
CA ASP A 112 10.32 -2.26 -1.52
C ASP A 112 8.80 -2.25 -1.27
N LEU A 113 8.00 -2.85 -2.16
CA LEU A 113 6.55 -2.97 -1.97
C LEU A 113 6.19 -3.86 -0.78
N LEU A 114 6.86 -5.00 -0.62
CA LEU A 114 6.63 -5.89 0.52
C LEU A 114 6.97 -5.22 1.85
N ASP A 115 8.06 -4.46 1.89
CA ASP A 115 8.44 -3.73 3.09
C ASP A 115 7.47 -2.56 3.37
N SER A 116 7.02 -1.86 2.34
CA SER A 116 5.97 -0.82 2.48
C SER A 116 4.64 -1.37 3.01
N ILE A 117 4.25 -2.58 2.59
CA ILE A 117 3.07 -3.28 3.11
C ILE A 117 3.24 -3.56 4.60
N ARG A 118 4.38 -4.14 5.00
CA ARG A 118 4.67 -4.45 6.41
C ARG A 118 4.65 -3.20 7.29
N ASP A 119 5.24 -2.11 6.82
CA ASP A 119 5.25 -0.84 7.55
C ASP A 119 3.84 -0.25 7.69
N THR A 120 3.02 -0.37 6.64
CA THR A 120 1.62 0.08 6.68
C THR A 120 0.80 -0.76 7.65
N GLU A 121 0.93 -2.09 7.61
CA GLU A 121 0.25 -3.00 8.54
C GLU A 121 0.65 -2.73 10.00
N LYS A 122 1.94 -2.45 10.24
CA LYS A 122 2.43 -2.06 11.56
C LYS A 122 1.83 -0.75 12.02
N ALA A 123 1.76 0.27 11.16
CA ALA A 123 1.15 1.55 11.49
C ALA A 123 -0.34 1.41 11.81
N ILE A 124 -1.08 0.60 11.04
CA ILE A 124 -2.49 0.27 11.32
C ILE A 124 -2.62 -0.36 12.71
N HIS A 125 -1.79 -1.35 13.01
CA HIS A 125 -1.81 -2.02 14.31
C HIS A 125 -1.53 -1.07 15.48
N GLU A 126 -0.55 -0.19 15.35
CA GLU A 126 -0.23 0.82 16.37
C GLU A 126 -1.40 1.79 16.58
N ILE A 127 -2.04 2.24 15.51
CA ILE A 127 -3.23 3.10 15.56
C ILE A 127 -4.40 2.38 16.24
N ASP A 128 -4.65 1.11 15.92
CA ASP A 128 -5.73 0.32 16.51
C ASP A 128 -5.55 0.14 18.02
N VAL A 129 -4.33 -0.17 18.47
CA VAL A 129 -4.00 -0.31 19.89
C VAL A 129 -4.23 1.00 20.64
N GLU A 130 -3.73 2.11 20.10
CA GLU A 130 -3.89 3.42 20.73
C GLU A 130 -5.35 3.89 20.72
N THR A 131 -6.09 3.61 19.64
CA THR A 131 -7.51 3.94 19.52
C THR A 131 -8.33 3.19 20.57
N ARG A 132 -8.11 1.88 20.72
CA ARG A 132 -8.79 1.08 21.76
C ARG A 132 -8.47 1.59 23.15
N ARG A 133 -7.21 1.91 23.43
CA ARG A 133 -6.78 2.47 24.72
C ARG A 133 -7.52 3.77 25.03
N ARG A 134 -7.47 4.74 24.10
CA ARG A 134 -8.15 6.04 24.26
C ARG A 134 -9.65 5.90 24.39
N PHE A 135 -10.27 5.02 23.60
CA PHE A 135 -11.70 4.76 23.70
C PHE A 135 -12.07 4.23 25.08
N THR A 136 -11.35 3.21 25.58
CA THR A 136 -11.63 2.64 26.90
C THR A 136 -11.46 3.66 28.02
N GLU A 137 -10.41 4.46 27.98
CA GLU A 137 -10.16 5.54 28.95
C GLU A 137 -11.28 6.59 28.92
N ALA A 138 -11.64 7.08 27.72
CA ALA A 138 -12.71 8.04 27.55
C ALA A 138 -14.06 7.46 27.99
N PHE A 139 -14.38 6.23 27.60
CA PHE A 139 -15.63 5.55 27.95
C PHE A 139 -15.77 5.42 29.47
N GLN A 140 -14.73 4.96 30.17
CA GLN A 140 -14.75 4.84 31.62
C GLN A 140 -14.92 6.20 32.31
N SER A 141 -14.19 7.22 31.86
CA SER A 141 -14.30 8.56 32.43
C SER A 141 -15.67 9.19 32.20
N ILE A 142 -16.21 9.09 30.98
CA ILE A 142 -17.55 9.60 30.64
C ILE A 142 -18.61 8.82 31.42
N ASN A 143 -18.47 7.50 31.59
CA ASN A 143 -19.41 6.69 32.36
C ASN A 143 -19.44 7.08 33.85
N ALA A 144 -18.26 7.38 34.42
CA ALA A 144 -18.15 7.89 35.80
C ALA A 144 -18.82 9.27 35.94
N HIS A 145 -18.55 10.21 35.02
CA HIS A 145 -19.23 11.50 35.00
C HIS A 145 -20.73 11.37 34.78
N PHE A 146 -21.17 10.46 33.92
CA PHE A 146 -22.58 10.23 33.64
C PHE A 146 -23.33 9.77 34.88
N ARG A 147 -22.77 8.83 35.66
CA ARG A 147 -23.32 8.39 36.95
C ARG A 147 -23.51 9.57 37.92
N GLU A 148 -22.50 10.43 38.04
CA GLU A 148 -22.51 11.61 38.91
C GLU A 148 -23.56 12.65 38.47
N MET A 149 -23.56 12.98 37.18
CA MET A 149 -24.48 13.96 36.58
C MET A 149 -25.93 13.50 36.65
N PHE A 150 -26.17 12.22 36.34
CA PHE A 150 -27.50 11.63 36.44
C PHE A 150 -28.03 11.73 37.87
N ARG A 151 -27.23 11.31 38.87
CA ARG A 151 -27.65 11.38 40.27
C ARG A 151 -27.93 12.82 40.72
N THR A 152 -27.15 13.78 40.25
CA THR A 152 -27.33 15.20 40.57
C THR A 152 -28.62 15.76 39.95
N LEU A 153 -28.88 15.46 38.68
CA LEU A 153 -30.05 15.96 37.94
C LEU A 153 -31.37 15.29 38.36
N PHE A 154 -31.35 14.00 38.70
CA PHE A 154 -32.53 13.28 39.18
C PHE A 154 -32.73 13.37 40.70
N GLY A 155 -31.75 13.90 41.45
CA GLY A 155 -31.78 13.93 42.92
C GLY A 155 -31.65 12.55 43.57
N GLY A 156 -31.14 11.56 42.83
CA GLY A 156 -31.09 10.15 43.21
C GLY A 156 -31.05 9.23 41.99
N GLY A 157 -31.18 7.93 42.21
CA GLY A 157 -31.10 6.93 41.13
C GLY A 157 -29.67 6.66 40.66
N SER A 158 -29.56 5.84 39.61
CA SER A 158 -28.29 5.45 39.00
C SER A 158 -28.47 5.26 37.49
N ALA A 159 -27.47 5.64 36.71
CA ALA A 159 -27.43 5.35 35.28
C ALA A 159 -26.02 4.98 34.87
N GLU A 160 -25.87 4.15 33.85
CA GLU A 160 -24.57 3.75 33.33
C GLU A 160 -24.65 3.43 31.84
N MET A 161 -23.52 3.61 31.18
CA MET A 161 -23.29 3.13 29.82
C MET A 161 -22.71 1.72 29.87
N ARG A 162 -23.20 0.85 28.99
CA ARG A 162 -22.72 -0.52 28.80
C ARG A 162 -22.36 -0.72 27.33
N LEU A 163 -21.27 -1.46 27.09
CA LEU A 163 -20.95 -1.92 25.74
C LEU A 163 -21.84 -3.11 25.41
N THR A 164 -22.39 -3.15 24.19
CA THR A 164 -23.16 -4.32 23.72
C THR A 164 -22.29 -5.55 23.57
N ASP A 165 -21.00 -5.36 23.24
CA ASP A 165 -20.00 -6.40 23.14
C ASP A 165 -18.68 -5.94 23.79
N GLU A 166 -18.35 -6.53 24.95
CA GLU A 166 -17.12 -6.22 25.68
C GLU A 166 -15.86 -6.80 25.01
N THR A 167 -16.02 -7.77 24.10
CA THR A 167 -14.90 -8.42 23.39
C THR A 167 -14.46 -7.65 22.15
N ASN A 168 -15.39 -6.96 21.49
CA ASN A 168 -15.11 -6.13 20.32
C ASN A 168 -15.48 -4.66 20.58
N VAL A 169 -14.65 -3.98 21.37
CA VAL A 169 -14.85 -2.58 21.77
C VAL A 169 -14.93 -1.62 20.57
N ALA A 170 -14.27 -1.92 19.45
CA ALA A 170 -14.21 -1.03 18.28
C ALA A 170 -15.52 -0.99 17.48
N GLU A 171 -16.25 -2.11 17.42
CA GLU A 171 -17.51 -2.22 16.66
C GLU A 171 -18.74 -2.32 17.57
N SER A 172 -18.53 -2.38 18.89
CA SER A 172 -19.62 -2.45 19.86
C SER A 172 -20.47 -1.18 19.86
N GLY A 173 -21.78 -1.38 19.92
CA GLY A 173 -22.71 -0.32 20.30
C GLY A 173 -22.59 0.06 21.79
N ILE A 174 -23.22 1.17 22.14
CA ILE A 174 -23.33 1.66 23.52
C ILE A 174 -24.80 1.65 23.91
N ASP A 175 -25.13 0.86 24.93
CA ASP A 175 -26.43 0.85 25.58
C ASP A 175 -26.42 1.76 26.81
N ILE A 176 -27.49 2.53 26.95
CA ILE A 176 -27.66 3.41 28.11
C ILE A 176 -28.78 2.84 28.98
N VAL A 177 -28.41 2.44 30.18
CA VAL A 177 -29.35 1.92 31.18
C VAL A 177 -29.46 2.89 32.35
N ALA A 178 -30.68 3.13 32.80
CA ALA A 178 -30.96 4.08 33.87
C ALA A 178 -32.03 3.55 34.82
N SER A 179 -31.90 3.93 36.08
CA SER A 179 -32.82 3.67 37.18
C SER A 179 -33.08 5.00 37.88
N PRO A 180 -34.11 5.76 37.43
CA PRO A 180 -34.59 6.93 38.15
C PRO A 180 -35.06 6.56 39.57
N PRO A 181 -35.16 7.53 40.50
CA PRO A 181 -35.65 7.29 41.85
C PRO A 181 -36.99 6.54 41.86
N GLY A 182 -37.02 5.36 42.48
CA GLY A 182 -38.24 4.55 42.59
C GLY A 182 -38.56 3.67 41.37
N LYS A 183 -37.72 3.63 40.33
CA LYS A 183 -37.88 2.76 39.15
C LYS A 183 -36.77 1.73 39.03
N ARG A 184 -37.07 0.61 38.37
CA ARG A 184 -36.09 -0.45 38.06
C ARG A 184 -35.12 0.02 36.97
N LEU A 185 -33.96 -0.64 36.89
CA LEU A 185 -32.99 -0.44 35.83
C LEU A 185 -33.60 -0.87 34.48
N GLN A 186 -33.67 0.06 33.53
CA GLN A 186 -34.21 -0.19 32.20
C GLN A 186 -33.48 0.65 31.15
N ASN A 187 -33.61 0.28 29.88
CA ASN A 187 -33.06 1.06 28.78
C ASN A 187 -33.70 2.46 28.75
N VAL A 188 -32.90 3.51 28.54
CA VAL A 188 -33.37 4.90 28.50
C VAL A 188 -34.50 5.14 27.49
N LEU A 189 -34.56 4.35 26.41
CA LEU A 189 -35.64 4.43 25.42
C LEU A 189 -37.03 4.07 25.99
N LEU A 190 -37.09 3.39 27.14
CA LEU A 190 -38.33 2.98 27.82
C LEU A 190 -38.78 3.97 28.90
N LEU A 191 -38.06 5.08 29.10
CA LEU A 191 -38.40 6.11 30.09
C LEU A 191 -39.49 7.06 29.58
N SER A 192 -40.07 7.86 30.49
CA SER A 192 -41.00 8.93 30.09
C SER A 192 -40.28 10.01 29.26
N GLY A 193 -41.02 10.82 28.50
CA GLY A 193 -40.41 11.85 27.62
C GLY A 193 -39.48 12.82 28.37
N GLY A 194 -39.90 13.32 29.53
CA GLY A 194 -39.08 14.21 30.36
C GLY A 194 -37.88 13.50 31.01
N GLU A 195 -38.05 12.25 31.46
CA GLU A 195 -36.94 11.45 32.00
C GLU A 195 -35.90 11.10 30.93
N LYS A 196 -36.35 10.79 29.71
CA LYS A 196 -35.48 10.53 28.57
C LYS A 196 -34.67 11.78 28.20
N ALA A 197 -35.31 12.95 28.18
CA ALA A 197 -34.63 14.22 27.92
C ALA A 197 -33.60 14.54 29.00
N LEU A 198 -33.95 14.36 30.28
CA LEU A 198 -33.03 14.62 31.39
C LEU A 198 -31.86 13.63 31.43
N ALA A 199 -32.09 12.36 31.08
CA ALA A 199 -31.04 11.35 30.95
C ALA A 199 -30.08 11.68 29.79
N ALA A 200 -30.61 12.11 28.64
CA ALA A 200 -29.80 12.56 27.51
C ALA A 200 -28.97 13.80 27.85
N LEU A 201 -29.57 14.76 28.56
CA LEU A 201 -28.88 15.96 29.03
C LEU A 201 -27.77 15.62 30.02
N ALA A 202 -28.01 14.69 30.95
CA ALA A 202 -26.99 14.19 31.87
C ALA A 202 -25.79 13.57 31.12
N LEU A 203 -26.05 12.81 30.05
CA LEU A 203 -24.99 12.24 29.21
C LEU A 203 -24.23 13.33 28.44
N LEU A 204 -24.92 14.30 27.84
CA LEU A 204 -24.27 15.41 27.15
C LEU A 204 -23.37 16.21 28.10
N MET A 205 -23.83 16.49 29.32
CA MET A 205 -23.03 17.18 30.34
C MET A 205 -21.83 16.34 30.81
N ALA A 206 -21.97 15.01 30.86
CA ALA A 206 -20.87 14.11 31.19
C ALA A 206 -19.76 14.08 30.12
N VAL A 207 -20.16 14.03 28.85
CA VAL A 207 -19.24 14.16 27.70
C VAL A 207 -18.57 15.53 27.72
N PHE A 208 -19.35 16.59 27.97
CA PHE A 208 -18.83 17.95 28.05
C PHE A 208 -17.84 18.14 29.21
N LYS A 209 -18.07 17.50 30.37
CA LYS A 209 -17.13 17.51 31.50
C LYS A 209 -15.83 16.76 31.20
N TYR A 210 -15.87 15.71 30.37
CA TYR A 210 -14.66 15.01 29.94
C TYR A 210 -13.77 15.88 29.05
N GLN A 211 -14.36 16.65 28.13
CA GLN A 211 -13.64 17.57 27.27
C GLN A 211 -14.34 18.94 27.26
N PRO A 212 -14.03 19.83 28.22
CA PRO A 212 -14.73 21.10 28.36
C PRO A 212 -14.44 22.03 27.18
N SER A 213 -15.50 22.54 26.56
CA SER A 213 -15.42 23.62 25.58
C SER A 213 -15.48 24.98 26.29
N PRO A 214 -14.78 26.02 25.79
CA PRO A 214 -14.88 27.37 26.34
C PRO A 214 -16.30 27.97 26.22
N LEU A 215 -17.11 27.49 25.26
CA LEU A 215 -18.47 27.97 25.01
C LEU A 215 -19.43 26.79 24.84
N CYS A 216 -20.61 26.89 25.45
CA CYS A 216 -21.72 25.95 25.30
C CYS A 216 -23.01 26.72 25.03
N VAL A 217 -23.75 26.34 23.98
CA VAL A 217 -25.05 26.92 23.62
C VAL A 217 -26.13 25.86 23.81
N LEU A 218 -27.15 26.16 24.59
CA LEU A 218 -28.28 25.28 24.87
C LEU A 218 -29.56 25.96 24.36
N ASP A 219 -30.28 25.30 23.45
CA ASP A 219 -31.51 25.83 22.86
C ASP A 219 -32.72 24.99 23.29
N GLU A 220 -33.64 25.62 24.02
CA GLU A 220 -34.90 25.06 24.55
C GLU A 220 -34.78 23.68 25.24
N VAL A 221 -33.61 23.39 25.82
CA VAL A 221 -33.32 22.10 26.46
C VAL A 221 -34.17 21.82 27.71
N ASP A 222 -34.82 22.86 28.23
CA ASP A 222 -35.68 22.83 29.41
C ASP A 222 -37.17 22.67 29.09
N ALA A 223 -37.59 22.73 27.83
CA ALA A 223 -38.98 22.55 27.41
C ALA A 223 -39.63 21.22 27.89
N PRO A 224 -38.95 20.06 27.90
CA PRO A 224 -39.54 18.81 28.38
C PRO A 224 -39.41 18.60 29.90
N LEU A 225 -38.85 19.57 30.63
CA LEU A 225 -38.54 19.44 32.06
C LEU A 225 -39.57 20.16 32.95
N ASP A 226 -39.78 19.61 34.13
CA ASP A 226 -40.58 20.27 35.17
C ASP A 226 -39.74 21.25 36.00
N GLU A 227 -40.43 22.10 36.77
CA GLU A 227 -39.82 23.18 37.54
C GLU A 227 -38.69 22.72 38.49
N PRO A 228 -38.83 21.58 39.23
CA PRO A 228 -37.75 21.05 40.06
C PRO A 228 -36.52 20.57 39.27
N ASN A 229 -36.72 19.92 38.11
CA ASN A 229 -35.60 19.49 37.27
C ASN A 229 -34.87 20.66 36.63
N ILE A 230 -35.60 21.71 36.21
CA ILE A 230 -34.99 22.96 35.70
C ILE A 230 -34.09 23.58 36.76
N ALA A 231 -34.53 23.64 38.02
CA ALA A 231 -33.71 24.17 39.11
C ALA A 231 -32.41 23.37 39.32
N ARG A 232 -32.48 22.03 39.23
CA ARG A 232 -31.28 21.15 39.31
C ARG A 232 -30.34 21.35 38.14
N LEU A 233 -30.87 21.49 36.93
CA LEU A 233 -30.10 21.78 35.72
C LEU A 233 -29.38 23.13 35.84
N MET A 234 -30.07 24.19 36.26
CA MET A 234 -29.47 25.51 36.42
C MET A 234 -28.37 25.54 37.48
N LYS A 235 -28.52 24.76 38.56
CA LYS A 235 -27.47 24.60 39.55
C LYS A 235 -26.22 23.97 38.93
N LEU A 236 -26.38 22.90 38.15
CA LEU A 236 -25.27 22.24 37.46
C LEU A 236 -24.58 23.19 36.47
N VAL A 237 -25.35 23.90 35.65
CA VAL A 237 -24.83 24.89 34.69
C VAL A 237 -24.00 25.96 35.42
N ARG A 238 -24.48 26.47 36.56
CA ARG A 238 -23.77 27.46 37.35
C ARG A 238 -22.46 26.93 37.96
N GLU A 239 -22.40 25.66 38.33
CA GLU A 239 -21.16 25.04 38.78
C GLU A 239 -20.15 24.92 37.63
N MET A 240 -20.63 24.54 36.44
CA MET A 240 -19.79 24.43 35.24
C MET A 240 -19.41 25.79 34.64
N SER A 241 -20.16 26.86 34.95
CA SER A 241 -19.91 28.20 34.40
C SER A 241 -18.62 28.84 34.90
N ALA A 242 -17.98 28.25 35.92
CA ALA A 242 -16.66 28.67 36.39
C ALA A 242 -15.55 28.43 35.35
N GLN A 243 -15.73 27.48 34.43
CA GLN A 243 -14.75 27.10 33.41
C GLN A 243 -15.26 27.28 31.97
N THR A 244 -16.58 27.29 31.78
CA THR A 244 -17.22 27.36 30.46
C THR A 244 -18.23 28.50 30.43
N GLN A 245 -18.29 29.24 29.32
CA GLN A 245 -19.36 30.20 29.09
C GLN A 245 -20.62 29.49 28.57
N PHE A 246 -21.76 29.71 29.23
CA PHE A 246 -23.05 29.16 28.80
C PHE A 246 -23.94 30.25 28.20
N ILE A 247 -24.53 29.94 27.04
CA ILE A 247 -25.61 30.71 26.42
C ILE A 247 -26.83 29.81 26.38
N ILE A 248 -27.93 30.22 27.02
CA ILE A 248 -29.15 29.42 27.08
C ILE A 248 -30.29 30.21 26.44
N MET A 249 -30.90 29.60 25.43
CA MET A 249 -32.09 30.10 24.75
C MET A 249 -33.29 29.36 25.35
N THR A 250 -34.20 30.10 25.96
CA THR A 250 -35.31 29.52 26.72
C THR A 250 -36.47 30.50 26.86
N HIS A 251 -37.68 29.97 27.05
CA HIS A 251 -38.85 30.71 27.51
C HIS A 251 -39.23 30.38 28.97
N ALA A 252 -38.49 29.50 29.64
CA ALA A 252 -38.77 29.08 31.01
C ALA A 252 -38.34 30.13 32.03
N LYS A 253 -39.29 30.62 32.83
CA LYS A 253 -39.07 31.68 33.84
C LYS A 253 -37.97 31.33 34.84
N ARG A 254 -37.92 30.07 35.30
CA ARG A 254 -36.90 29.58 36.25
C ARG A 254 -35.48 29.64 35.69
N THR A 255 -35.32 29.29 34.42
CA THR A 255 -34.05 29.37 33.71
C THR A 255 -33.61 30.82 33.57
N MET A 256 -34.54 31.73 33.23
CA MET A 256 -34.27 33.17 33.17
C MET A 256 -33.88 33.77 34.51
N GLU A 257 -34.52 33.34 35.61
CA GLU A 257 -34.21 33.81 36.98
C GLU A 257 -32.80 33.40 37.44
N ALA A 258 -32.26 32.30 36.91
CA ALA A 258 -30.94 31.78 37.29
C ALA A 258 -29.78 32.46 36.54
N ALA A 259 -30.07 33.20 35.46
CA ALA A 259 -29.07 33.84 34.59
C ALA A 259 -28.54 35.17 35.16
N GLU A 260 -27.27 35.47 34.87
CA GLU A 260 -26.63 36.74 35.25
C GLU A 260 -26.93 37.89 34.27
N VAL A 261 -27.09 37.55 32.99
CA VAL A 261 -27.41 38.49 31.92
C VAL A 261 -28.49 37.87 31.04
N LEU A 262 -29.51 38.65 30.73
CA LEU A 262 -30.59 38.28 29.83
C LEU A 262 -30.50 39.11 28.56
N TYR A 263 -30.59 38.43 27.42
CA TYR A 263 -30.75 39.05 26.11
C TYR A 263 -32.16 38.72 25.61
N GLY A 264 -32.97 39.75 25.38
CA GLY A 264 -34.29 39.63 24.79
C GLY A 264 -34.24 40.02 23.32
N VAL A 265 -35.00 39.30 22.49
CA VAL A 265 -35.23 39.69 21.09
C VAL A 265 -36.64 40.25 20.99
N THR A 266 -36.77 41.46 20.47
CA THR A 266 -38.05 42.15 20.25
C THR A 266 -38.18 42.63 18.82
N MET A 267 -39.41 42.65 18.30
CA MET A 267 -39.74 43.20 16.99
C MET A 267 -40.53 44.49 17.19
N GLN A 268 -39.86 45.64 17.05
CA GLN A 268 -40.52 46.96 17.09
C GLN A 268 -41.20 47.27 15.76
N GLU A 269 -40.60 46.81 14.67
CA GLU A 269 -41.13 46.89 13.30
C GLU A 269 -41.32 45.47 12.75
N PRO A 270 -42.38 45.21 11.97
CA PRO A 270 -42.59 43.90 11.36
C PRO A 270 -41.38 43.48 10.51
N GLY A 271 -40.76 42.35 10.85
CA GLY A 271 -39.61 41.79 10.13
C GLY A 271 -38.24 42.29 10.56
N VAL A 272 -38.13 43.22 11.52
CA VAL A 272 -36.84 43.69 12.05
C VAL A 272 -36.68 43.28 13.52
N SER A 273 -35.80 42.32 13.76
CA SER A 273 -35.43 41.87 15.11
C SER A 273 -34.41 42.81 15.74
N LYS A 274 -34.69 43.29 16.95
CA LYS A 274 -33.79 44.11 17.76
C LYS A 274 -33.46 43.40 19.06
N ILE A 275 -32.19 43.43 19.45
CA ILE A 275 -31.72 42.82 20.70
C ILE A 275 -31.78 43.88 21.80
N VAL A 276 -32.36 43.49 22.94
CA VAL A 276 -32.32 44.24 24.20
C VAL A 276 -31.58 43.41 25.23
N SER A 277 -30.89 44.05 26.17
CA SER A 277 -30.15 43.33 27.21
C SER A 277 -30.46 43.90 28.59
N VAL A 278 -30.52 43.01 29.58
CA VAL A 278 -30.71 43.34 30.99
C VAL A 278 -29.72 42.53 31.81
N ARG A 279 -28.93 43.21 32.65
CA ARG A 279 -28.06 42.54 33.62
C ARG A 279 -28.86 42.26 34.88
N MET A 280 -29.05 40.99 35.20
CA MET A 280 -29.69 40.55 36.44
C MET A 280 -28.69 40.76 37.57
N LYS A 281 -28.98 41.67 38.51
CA LYS A 281 -28.12 41.86 39.66
C LYS A 281 -28.30 40.72 40.66
N PRO A 282 -27.23 40.22 41.30
CA PRO A 282 -27.39 39.41 42.49
C PRO A 282 -28.08 40.28 43.55
N ASN A 283 -29.13 39.75 44.19
CA ASN A 283 -29.91 40.43 45.23
C ASN A 283 -29.00 41.28 46.16
N GLY A 284 -29.16 42.61 46.13
CA GLY A 284 -28.62 43.49 47.18
C GLY A 284 -27.89 44.80 46.81
N MET A 285 -27.78 45.23 45.54
CA MET A 285 -27.11 46.51 45.23
C MET A 285 -27.88 47.39 44.23
N PRO A 286 -28.10 48.69 44.49
CA PRO A 286 -28.89 49.57 43.62
C PRO A 286 -28.22 49.79 42.26
N PRO A 287 -28.99 49.90 41.16
CA PRO A 287 -28.47 49.95 39.79
C PRO A 287 -27.48 51.10 39.56
N PRO A 288 -26.30 50.86 38.92
CA PRO A 288 -25.58 51.97 38.32
C PRO A 288 -26.41 52.53 37.15
N PRO A 289 -26.31 53.83 36.87
CA PRO A 289 -27.09 54.46 35.80
C PRO A 289 -26.79 53.79 34.45
N ALA A 290 -27.83 53.58 33.66
CA ALA A 290 -27.71 53.00 32.32
C ALA A 290 -26.93 53.95 31.42
N GLU A 291 -25.75 53.53 30.97
CA GLU A 291 -25.06 54.20 29.87
C GLU A 291 -25.70 53.79 28.54
N PRO A 292 -26.01 54.74 27.65
CA PRO A 292 -26.45 54.42 26.30
C PRO A 292 -25.29 53.77 25.55
N VAL A 293 -25.55 52.58 24.99
CA VAL A 293 -24.62 51.93 24.05
C VAL A 293 -24.48 52.86 22.85
N ALA A 294 -23.33 53.54 22.77
CA ALA A 294 -22.99 54.40 21.66
C ALA A 294 -22.91 53.58 20.37
N ALA A 295 -23.54 54.14 19.34
CA ALA A 295 -23.56 53.64 17.98
C ALA A 295 -22.16 53.67 17.33
N ALA A 296 -22.07 52.92 16.23
CA ALA A 296 -21.13 53.00 15.11
C ALA A 296 -19.89 52.08 15.15
N LEU A 297 -19.95 51.02 14.35
CA LEU A 297 -18.85 50.62 13.48
C LEU A 297 -19.23 51.04 12.05
N PRO A 298 -18.46 51.89 11.36
CA PRO A 298 -18.57 52.01 9.91
C PRO A 298 -17.71 50.94 9.22
N ALA A 299 -18.26 50.44 8.12
CA ALA A 299 -17.70 49.64 7.01
C ALA A 299 -16.32 48.99 7.15
#